data_AF-X1R9R2-F1
#
_entry.id   AF-X1R9R2-F1
#
_cell.length_a   1.000
_cell.length_b   1.000
_cell.length_c   1.000
_cell.angle_alpha   90.00
_cell.angle_beta   90.00
_cell.angle_gamma   90.00
#
_symmetry.space_group_name_H-M   'P 1'
#
loop_
_entity.id
_entity.type
_entity.pdbx_description
1 polymer ?
#
loop_
_entity_poly.entity_id
_entity_poly.type
_entity_poly.pdbx_seq_one_letter_code
_entity_poly.pdbx_strand_id
1 'polypeptide(L)'
;MVKKIKLRSGLEVEFDEQAPKTLFEIIISEVLIPKYKENKDWNLTLNIILEEMNEVITEYQLSPKLKLGLLYQENLGSLVSWE
;
A
#
# COMPACT_ATOMS: atom_id res chain seq x y z
N MET A 1 10.17 -9.53 12.36
CA MET A 1 11.31 -10.02 11.53
C MET A 1 11.41 -9.02 10.39
N VAL A 2 12.54 -8.35 10.24
CA VAL A 2 12.70 -7.30 9.23
C VAL A 2 13.10 -7.93 7.90
N LYS A 3 12.32 -7.67 6.85
CA LYS A 3 12.55 -8.11 5.47
C LYS A 3 12.86 -6.88 4.62
N LYS A 4 13.82 -6.97 3.70
CA LYS A 4 14.03 -5.93 2.69
C LYS A 4 13.11 -6.20 1.50
N ILE A 5 12.31 -5.22 1.15
CA ILE A 5 11.36 -5.25 0.04
C ILE A 5 11.80 -4.20 -0.98
N LYS A 6 11.88 -4.60 -2.25
CA LYS A 6 12.09 -3.68 -3.35
C LYS A 6 10.76 -3.39 -4.03
N LEU A 7 10.40 -2.11 -4.15
CA LEU A 7 9.21 -1.65 -4.88
C LEU A 7 9.51 -1.51 -6.37
N ARG A 8 8.48 -1.44 -7.23
CA ARG A 8 8.64 -1.17 -8.68
C ARG A 8 9.33 0.16 -8.96
N SER A 9 9.24 1.13 -8.05
CA SER A 9 9.99 2.40 -8.15
C SER A 9 11.51 2.22 -8.04
N GLY A 10 11.99 1.03 -7.65
CA GLY A 10 13.38 0.74 -7.35
C GLY A 10 13.78 1.06 -5.91
N LEU A 11 12.86 1.63 -5.12
CA LEU A 11 13.08 1.93 -3.70
C LEU A 11 13.16 0.63 -2.89
N GLU A 12 14.19 0.53 -2.04
CA GLU A 12 14.32 -0.53 -1.06
C GLU A 12 13.80 -0.08 0.30
N VAL A 13 12.95 -0.91 0.90
CA VAL A 13 12.24 -0.61 2.14
C VAL A 13 12.44 -1.73 3.14
N GLU A 14 12.69 -1.38 4.39
CA GLU A 14 12.72 -2.33 5.49
C GLU A 14 11.28 -2.53 6.02
N PHE A 15 10.76 -3.74 5.87
CA PHE A 15 9.44 -4.14 6.34
C PHE A 15 9.54 -5.00 7.58
N ASP A 16 8.91 -4.58 8.67
CA ASP A 16 8.66 -5.43 9.82
C ASP A 16 7.20 -5.87 9.83
N GLU A 17 6.96 -7.18 9.89
CA GLU A 17 5.62 -7.76 10.04
C GLU A 17 4.90 -7.27 11.30
N GLN A 18 5.63 -6.77 12.31
CA GLN A 18 5.06 -6.13 13.51
C GLN A 18 4.64 -4.67 13.31
N ALA A 19 5.16 -4.00 12.26
CA ALA A 19 4.86 -2.61 11.91
C ALA A 19 4.41 -2.47 10.43
N PRO A 20 3.31 -3.15 10.02
CA PRO A 20 2.92 -3.21 8.62
C PRO A 20 2.44 -1.88 8.02
N LYS A 21 2.03 -0.93 8.87
CA LYS A 21 1.61 0.42 8.46
C LYS A 21 2.71 1.17 7.71
N THR A 22 3.96 0.98 8.10
CA THR A 22 5.10 1.70 7.51
C THR A 22 5.29 1.33 6.03
N LEU A 23 5.08 0.06 5.64
CA LEU A 23 5.15 -0.33 4.23
C LEU A 23 4.02 0.30 3.40
N PHE A 24 2.81 0.40 3.96
CA PHE A 24 1.69 1.03 3.27
C PHE A 24 1.88 2.52 3.09
N GLU A 25 2.32 3.22 4.14
CA GLU A 25 2.59 4.66 4.10
C GLU A 25 3.66 4.98 3.05
N ILE A 26 4.67 4.11 2.91
CA ILE A 26 5.72 4.25 1.90
C ILE A 26 5.19 3.98 0.49
N ILE A 27 4.42 2.90 0.28
CA ILE A 27 3.81 2.63 -1.03
C ILE A 27 2.87 3.78 -1.44
N ILE A 28 2.08 4.32 -0.49
CA ILE A 28 1.18 5.45 -0.75
C ILE A 28 1.98 6.72 -1.09
N SER A 29 3.00 7.05 -0.30
CA SER A 29 3.76 8.29 -0.51
C SER A 29 4.64 8.26 -1.77
N GLU A 30 5.30 7.13 -2.03
CA GLU A 30 6.32 7.00 -3.07
C GLU A 30 5.75 6.52 -4.42
N VAL A 31 4.62 5.81 -4.41
CA VAL A 31 4.01 5.27 -5.64
C VAL A 31 2.68 5.96 -5.92
N LEU A 32 1.77 6.03 -4.94
CA LEU A 32 0.41 6.54 -5.17
C LEU A 32 0.38 8.05 -5.40
N ILE A 33 0.90 8.88 -4.48
CA ILE A 33 0.79 10.34 -4.59
C ILE A 33 1.38 10.86 -5.93
N PRO A 34 2.55 10.37 -6.39
CA PRO A 34 3.07 10.73 -7.69
C PRO A 34 2.16 10.30 -8.85
N LYS A 35 1.69 9.04 -8.85
CA LYS A 35 0.82 8.52 -9.92
C LYS A 35 -0.54 9.20 -9.99
N TYR A 36 -1.10 9.58 -8.84
CA TYR A 36 -2.35 10.34 -8.78
C TYR A 36 -2.17 11.75 -9.34
N LYS A 37 -1.06 12.43 -9.00
CA LYS A 37 -0.75 13.76 -9.57
C LYS A 37 -0.61 13.72 -11.08
N GLU A 38 -0.11 12.63 -11.64
CA GLU A 38 0.01 12.41 -13.09
C GLU A 38 -1.35 12.17 -13.76
N ASN A 39 -2.15 11.23 -13.25
CA ASN A 39 -3.33 10.73 -13.97
C ASN A 39 -4.66 11.36 -13.54
N LYS A 40 -4.73 11.98 -12.35
CA LYS A 40 -5.95 12.54 -11.72
C LYS A 40 -7.15 11.59 -11.60
N ASP A 41 -6.95 10.29 -11.84
CA ASP A 41 -7.97 9.25 -11.71
C ASP A 41 -7.71 8.43 -10.45
N TRP A 42 -8.58 8.60 -9.46
CA TRP A 42 -8.48 7.91 -8.17
C TRP A 42 -8.66 6.40 -8.28
N ASN A 43 -9.57 5.92 -9.14
CA ASN A 43 -9.87 4.50 -9.30
C ASN A 43 -8.72 3.77 -10.00
N LEU A 44 -8.15 4.39 -11.04
CA LEU A 44 -6.97 3.87 -11.71
C LEU A 44 -5.78 3.82 -10.74
N THR A 45 -5.61 4.86 -9.93
CA THR A 45 -4.53 4.95 -8.95
C THR A 45 -4.66 3.84 -7.89
N LEU A 46 -5.87 3.59 -7.36
CA LEU A 46 -6.13 2.51 -6.42
C LEU A 46 -5.82 1.12 -7.01
N ASN A 47 -6.21 0.88 -8.26
CA ASN A 47 -5.92 -0.39 -8.94
C ASN A 47 -4.41 -0.65 -9.05
N ILE A 48 -3.63 0.39 -9.36
CA ILE A 48 -2.17 0.30 -9.44
C ILE A 48 -1.56 -0.08 -8.08
N ILE A 49 -2.05 0.47 -6.95
CA ILE A 49 -1.56 0.04 -5.62
C ILE A 49 -1.89 -1.42 -5.37
N LEU A 50 -3.12 -1.83 -5.63
CA LEU A 50 -3.56 -3.18 -5.32
C LEU A 50 -2.78 -4.21 -6.13
N GLU A 51 -2.35 -3.85 -7.35
CA GLU A 51 -1.43 -4.62 -8.17
C GLU A 51 -0.02 -4.66 -7.57
N GLU A 52 0.57 -3.50 -7.26
CA GLU A 52 1.90 -3.40 -6.61
C GLU A 52 1.98 -4.24 -5.34
N MET A 53 0.95 -4.15 -4.50
CA MET A 53 0.85 -4.94 -3.29
C MET A 53 0.73 -6.43 -3.54
N ASN A 54 -0.06 -6.83 -4.55
CA ASN A 54 -0.19 -8.24 -4.89
C ASN A 54 1.17 -8.81 -5.31
N GLU A 55 1.97 -8.04 -6.04
CA GLU A 55 3.33 -8.44 -6.42
C GLU A 55 4.23 -8.56 -5.20
N VAL A 56 4.28 -7.53 -4.34
CA VAL A 56 5.09 -7.55 -3.12
C VAL A 56 4.68 -8.72 -2.19
N ILE A 57 3.38 -8.97 -2.03
CA ILE A 57 2.88 -10.08 -1.22
C ILE A 57 3.32 -11.42 -1.81
N THR A 58 3.26 -11.56 -3.14
CA THR A 58 3.61 -12.81 -3.82
C THR A 58 5.12 -13.04 -3.81
N GLU A 59 5.91 -12.04 -4.17
CA GLU A 59 7.37 -12.11 -4.28
C GLU A 59 8.03 -12.39 -2.92
N TYR A 60 7.56 -11.72 -1.86
CA TYR A 60 8.14 -11.83 -0.52
C TYR A 60 7.36 -12.80 0.39
N GLN A 61 6.41 -13.56 -0.16
CA GLN A 61 5.56 -14.52 0.54
C GLN A 61 4.93 -13.93 1.82
N LEU A 62 4.42 -12.70 1.71
CA LEU A 62 3.80 -12.00 2.83
C LEU A 62 2.35 -12.45 3.02
N SER A 63 1.77 -12.09 4.16
CA SER A 63 0.37 -12.40 4.45
C SER A 63 -0.57 -11.60 3.54
N PRO A 64 -1.50 -12.23 2.81
CA PRO A 64 -2.52 -11.53 2.03
C PRO A 64 -3.42 -10.60 2.87
N LYS A 65 -3.47 -10.81 4.20
CA LYS A 65 -4.19 -9.93 5.14
C LYS A 65 -3.66 -8.50 5.14
N LEU A 66 -2.43 -8.26 4.65
CA LEU A 66 -1.89 -6.93 4.43
C LEU A 66 -2.77 -6.11 3.48
N LYS A 67 -3.34 -6.74 2.44
CA LYS A 67 -4.27 -6.09 1.51
C LYS A 67 -5.59 -5.67 2.17
N LEU A 68 -6.07 -6.48 3.12
CA LEU A 68 -7.29 -6.17 3.86
C LEU A 68 -7.10 -4.93 4.73
N GLY A 69 -5.93 -4.74 5.34
CA GLY A 69 -5.61 -3.54 6.13
C GLY A 69 -5.84 -2.24 5.35
N LEU A 70 -5.44 -2.21 4.07
CA LEU A 70 -5.62 -1.06 3.18
C LEU A 70 -7.09 -0.80 2.82
N LEU A 71 -7.82 -1.86 2.48
CA LEU A 71 -9.26 -1.76 2.19
C LEU A 71 -10.09 -1.37 3.44
N TYR A 72 -9.67 -1.82 4.63
CA TYR A 72 -10.32 -1.46 5.89
C TYR A 72 -9.96 -0.04 6.35
N GLN A 73 -8.75 0.46 6.05
CA GLN A 73 -8.35 1.83 6.36
C GLN A 73 -9.12 2.85 5.50
N GLU A 74 -9.47 2.50 4.26
CA GLU A 74 -10.40 3.26 3.40
C GLU A 74 -11.84 3.26 3.97
N ASN A 75 -12.32 2.15 4.53
CA ASN A 75 -13.65 2.05 5.16
C ASN A 75 -13.78 2.78 6.52
N LEU A 76 -12.66 3.13 7.16
CA LEU A 76 -12.70 4.00 8.34
C LEU A 76 -12.90 5.48 7.97
N GLY A 77 -12.65 5.86 6.71
CA GLY A 77 -13.02 7.17 6.17
C GLY A 77 -14.54 7.33 5.94
N SER A 78 -15.28 6.23 5.78
CA SER A 78 -16.75 6.24 5.68
C SER A 78 -17.48 5.98 7.00
N LEU A 79 -16.76 5.75 8.10
CA LEU A 79 -17.32 5.58 9.46
C LEU A 79 -17.00 6.75 10.39
N VAL A 80 -16.42 7.83 9.86
CA VAL A 80 -16.30 9.13 10.55
C VAL A 80 -17.20 10.15 9.85
N SER A 81 -18.52 9.92 9.92
CA SER A 81 -19.48 10.99 10.15
C SER A 81 -20.05 10.79 11.56
N TRP A 82 -19.47 11.48 12.53
CA TRP A 82 -20.14 11.75 13.80
C TRP A 82 -20.74 13.15 13.69
N GLU A 83 -21.77 13.28 12.86
CA GLU A 83 -22.92 14.17 13.04
C GLU A 83 -24.17 13.41 12.61
#